data_AF-A0A9D2ACJ0-F1
#
_entry.id   AF-A0A9D2ACJ0-F1
#
_cell.length_a   1.000
_cell.length_b   1.000
_cell.length_c   1.000
_cell.angle_alpha   90.00
_cell.angle_beta   90.00
_cell.angle_gamma   90.00
#
_symmetry.space_group_name_H-M   'P 1'
#
loop_
_entity.id
_entity.type
_entity.pdbx_description
1 polymer ?
#
loop_
_entity_poly.entity_id
_entity_poly.type
_entity_poly.pdbx_seq_one_letter_code
_entity_poly.pdbx_strand_id
1 'polypeptide(L)'
;RIRGAFWLCSAGVVVLLAVPHVGGEERLWLNGIYDTVCVLLLFPLLVYMGASGKATDPVTSKVCKFLGDISYPLYIVHYPFMYLYYSWVWKNGLTFRESLPGVAAVFVVSILLAYLFLKVYDEPVRRWLTARSGRKRQVGA
;
A
#
# COMPACT_ATOMS: atom_id res chain seq x y z
N ARG A 1 10.06 23.59 4.75
CA ARG A 1 10.63 22.42 4.02
C ARG A 1 10.92 21.33 5.04
N ILE A 2 10.28 20.16 4.96
CA ILE A 2 10.30 19.14 6.02
C ILE A 2 11.31 18.04 5.66
N ARG A 3 12.28 17.75 6.54
CA ARG A 3 13.21 16.62 6.37
C ARG A 3 12.51 15.34 6.81
N GLY A 4 12.69 14.24 6.07
CA GLY A 4 12.10 12.94 6.45
C GLY A 4 10.58 12.82 6.25
N ALA A 5 9.99 13.66 5.39
CA ALA A 5 8.55 13.69 5.13
C ALA A 5 7.94 12.31 4.79
N PHE A 6 8.66 11.45 4.05
CA PHE A 6 8.20 10.10 3.72
C PHE A 6 7.94 9.24 4.97
N TRP A 7 8.87 9.26 5.93
CA TRP A 7 8.75 8.47 7.17
C TRP A 7 7.65 9.01 8.08
N LEU A 8 7.58 10.34 8.22
CA LEU A 8 6.51 11.02 8.97
C LEU A 8 5.13 10.71 8.38
N CYS A 9 4.98 10.78 7.06
CA CYS A 9 3.72 10.47 6.40
C CYS A 9 3.36 8.99 6.54
N SER A 10 4.33 8.09 6.35
CA SER A 10 4.12 6.65 6.48
C SER A 10 3.70 6.27 7.91
N ALA A 11 4.40 6.81 8.91
CA ALA A 11 4.05 6.61 10.32
C ALA A 11 2.66 7.17 10.64
N GLY A 12 2.34 8.38 10.14
CA GLY A 12 1.00 8.96 10.30
C GLY A 12 -0.10 8.08 9.72
N VAL A 13 0.09 7.57 8.50
CA VAL A 13 -0.87 6.65 7.87
C VAL A 13 -1.04 5.36 8.69
N VAL A 14 0.06 4.76 9.16
CA VAL A 14 0.00 3.55 9.99
C VAL A 14 -0.76 3.81 11.29
N VAL A 15 -0.47 4.92 11.97
CA VAL A 15 -1.15 5.26 13.22
C VAL A 15 -2.65 5.45 12.99
N LEU A 16 -3.04 6.19 11.96
CA LEU A 16 -4.46 6.43 11.64
C LEU A 16 -5.20 5.14 11.28
N LEU A 17 -4.57 4.24 10.52
CA LEU A 17 -5.18 2.96 10.13
C LEU A 17 -5.17 1.92 11.25
N ALA A 18 -4.28 2.05 12.23
CA ALA A 18 -4.19 1.13 13.36
C ALA A 18 -5.21 1.44 14.47
N VAL A 19 -5.84 2.63 14.46
CA VAL A 19 -6.89 2.96 15.43
C VAL A 19 -8.11 2.08 15.14
N PRO A 20 -8.50 1.18 16.06
CA PRO A 20 -9.72 0.40 15.92
C PRO A 20 -10.94 1.31 16.04
N HIS A 21 -12.09 0.87 15.50
CA HIS A 21 -13.35 1.62 15.51
C HIS A 21 -13.61 2.31 16.86
N VAL A 22 -13.59 3.64 16.87
CA VAL A 22 -13.62 4.44 18.10
C VAL A 22 -15.07 4.61 18.54
N GLY A 23 -15.43 4.01 19.67
CA GLY A 23 -16.75 4.17 20.30
C GLY A 23 -17.60 2.91 20.42
N GLY A 24 -17.15 1.76 19.89
CA GLY A 24 -17.90 0.50 19.96
C GLY A 24 -19.29 0.57 19.29
N GLU A 25 -20.14 -0.43 19.52
CA GLU A 25 -21.49 -0.48 18.90
C GLU A 25 -22.46 0.56 19.49
N GLU A 26 -22.19 1.10 20.68
CA GLU A 26 -23.10 2.04 21.35
C GLU A 26 -22.92 3.50 20.94
N ARG A 27 -21.77 3.87 20.35
CA ARG A 27 -21.44 5.27 20.05
C ARG A 27 -20.84 5.44 18.65
N LEU A 28 -21.58 5.03 17.63
CA LEU A 28 -21.23 5.16 16.21
C LEU A 28 -20.87 6.59 15.77
N TRP A 29 -21.47 7.61 16.41
CA TRP A 29 -21.16 9.03 16.17
C TRP A 29 -19.71 9.43 16.46
N LEU A 30 -19.02 8.75 17.39
CA LEU A 30 -17.63 9.05 17.74
C LEU A 30 -16.70 8.63 16.62
N ASN A 31 -16.99 7.48 15.99
CA ASN A 31 -16.27 7.05 14.80
C ASN A 31 -16.57 7.99 13.63
N GLY A 32 -17.83 8.45 13.46
CA GLY A 32 -18.18 9.42 12.44
C GLY A 32 -17.41 10.75 12.58
N ILE A 33 -17.24 11.25 13.81
CA ILE A 33 -16.41 12.43 14.10
C ILE A 33 -14.94 12.14 13.79
N TYR A 34 -14.42 10.99 14.22
CA TYR A 34 -13.04 10.58 13.95
C TYR A 34 -12.76 10.50 12.44
N ASP A 35 -13.61 9.83 11.68
CA ASP A 35 -13.49 9.68 10.22
C ASP A 35 -13.56 11.04 9.53
N THR A 36 -14.49 11.92 9.96
CA THR A 36 -14.62 13.28 9.41
C THR A 36 -13.37 14.11 9.66
N VAL A 37 -12.82 14.07 10.88
CA VAL A 37 -11.56 14.75 11.23
C VAL A 37 -10.39 14.18 10.42
N CYS A 38 -10.34 12.86 10.26
CA CYS A 38 -9.29 12.20 9.47
C CYS A 38 -9.35 12.64 8.00
N VAL A 39 -10.53 12.64 7.39
CA VAL A 39 -10.72 12.97 5.97
C VAL A 39 -10.56 14.46 5.69
N LEU A 40 -11.07 15.34 6.55
CA LEU A 40 -11.04 16.79 6.31
C LEU A 40 -9.73 17.45 6.76
N LEU A 41 -9.06 16.92 7.78
CA LEU A 41 -7.87 17.56 8.37
C LEU A 41 -6.62 16.69 8.22
N LEU A 42 -6.63 15.44 8.70
CA LEU A 42 -5.41 14.65 8.84
C LEU A 42 -4.87 14.13 7.50
N PHE A 43 -5.72 13.59 6.62
CA PHE A 43 -5.28 13.14 5.30
C PHE A 43 -4.84 14.29 4.39
N PRO A 44 -5.56 15.44 4.30
CA PRO A 44 -5.07 16.60 3.55
C PRO A 44 -3.75 17.13 4.10
N LEU A 45 -3.57 17.16 5.42
CA LEU A 45 -2.29 17.53 6.04
C LEU A 45 -1.17 16.55 5.68
N LEU A 46 -1.42 15.24 5.74
CA LEU A 46 -0.47 14.21 5.33
C LEU A 46 -0.09 14.35 3.85
N VAL A 47 -1.07 14.59 2.97
CA VAL A 47 -0.83 14.84 1.54
C VAL A 47 -0.01 16.11 1.33
N TYR A 48 -0.33 17.20 2.05
CA TYR A 48 0.43 18.44 1.98
C TYR A 48 1.89 18.25 2.43
N MET A 49 2.11 17.52 3.53
CA MET A 49 3.46 17.19 4.02
C MET A 49 4.21 16.29 3.04
N GLY A 50 3.54 15.29 2.45
CA GLY A 50 4.11 14.41 1.44
C GLY A 50 4.51 15.14 0.16
N ALA A 51 3.65 16.03 -0.34
CA ALA A 51 3.92 16.86 -1.52
C ALA A 51 5.00 17.93 -1.27
N SER A 52 5.05 18.49 -0.06
CA SER A 52 6.05 19.49 0.35
C SER A 52 7.40 18.87 0.74
N GLY A 53 7.46 17.54 0.88
CA GLY A 53 8.64 16.77 1.19
C GLY A 53 9.41 16.38 -0.07
N LYS A 54 10.72 16.66 -0.11
CA LYS A 54 11.60 15.93 -1.04
C LYS A 54 12.07 14.66 -0.33
N ALA A 55 12.10 13.53 -1.06
CA ALA A 55 12.82 12.34 -0.64
C ALA A 55 14.28 12.77 -0.38
N THR A 56 14.59 13.00 0.89
CA THR A 56 15.77 13.78 1.29
C THR A 56 17.04 12.96 1.08
N ASP A 57 16.89 11.64 0.98
CA ASP A 57 17.97 10.66 0.86
C ASP A 57 17.76 9.75 -0.37
N PRO A 58 18.85 9.42 -1.11
CA PRO A 58 18.78 8.53 -2.27
C PRO A 58 18.28 7.12 -1.92
N VAL A 59 18.47 6.66 -0.68
CA VAL A 59 17.91 5.39 -0.18
C VAL A 59 16.39 5.46 -0.10
N THR A 60 15.83 6.50 0.52
CA THR A 60 14.39 6.73 0.63
C THR A 60 13.72 6.81 -0.74
N SER A 61 14.37 7.46 -1.71
CA SER A 61 13.86 7.52 -3.10
C SER A 61 13.83 6.15 -3.77
N LYS A 62 14.86 5.32 -3.62
CA LYS A 62 14.89 3.95 -4.15
C LYS A 62 13.81 3.06 -3.53
N VAL A 63 13.63 3.13 -2.21
CA VAL A 63 12.60 2.36 -1.49
C VAL A 63 11.21 2.79 -1.94
N CYS A 64 10.92 4.10 -2.00
CA CYS A 64 9.64 4.61 -2.46
C CYS A 64 9.33 4.16 -3.90
N LYS A 65 10.32 4.21 -4.79
CA LYS A 65 10.17 3.70 -6.16
C LYS A 65 9.90 2.20 -6.19
N PHE A 66 10.65 1.40 -5.43
CA PHE A 66 10.45 -0.05 -5.36
C PHE A 66 9.05 -0.40 -4.83
N LEU A 67 8.62 0.24 -3.74
CA LEU A 67 7.27 0.07 -3.18
C LEU A 67 6.19 0.48 -4.18
N GLY A 68 6.40 1.56 -4.94
CA GLY A 68 5.49 1.99 -6.00
C GLY A 68 5.43 0.98 -7.15
N ASP A 69 6.58 0.48 -7.60
CA ASP A 69 6.65 -0.45 -8.72
C ASP A 69 6.02 -1.82 -8.39
N ILE A 70 6.21 -2.33 -7.16
CA ILE A 70 5.59 -3.59 -6.72
C ILE A 70 4.10 -3.45 -6.38
N SER A 71 3.64 -2.24 -6.01
CA SER A 71 2.25 -2.02 -5.58
C SER A 71 1.22 -2.43 -6.64
N TYR A 72 1.53 -2.22 -7.92
CA TYR A 72 0.61 -2.50 -9.03
C TYR A 72 0.43 -4.00 -9.28
N PRO A 73 1.49 -4.81 -9.51
CA PRO A 73 1.36 -6.27 -9.61
C PRO A 73 0.79 -6.88 -8.34
N LEU A 74 1.20 -6.38 -7.16
CA LEU A 74 0.68 -6.87 -5.89
C LEU A 74 -0.82 -6.65 -5.79
N TYR A 75 -1.33 -5.48 -6.20
CA TYR A 75 -2.75 -5.19 -6.21
C TYR A 75 -3.54 -6.24 -7.00
N ILE A 76 -3.08 -6.59 -8.20
CA ILE A 76 -3.76 -7.55 -9.06
C ILE A 76 -3.74 -8.96 -8.45
N VAL A 77 -2.61 -9.35 -7.85
CA VAL A 77 -2.42 -10.71 -7.34
C VAL A 77 -3.15 -10.93 -6.02
N HIS A 78 -2.96 -10.04 -5.05
CA HIS A 78 -3.37 -10.36 -3.67
C HIS A 78 -4.89 -10.51 -3.50
N TYR A 79 -5.73 -9.78 -4.25
CA TYR A 79 -7.19 -9.87 -4.13
C TYR A 79 -7.73 -11.28 -4.43
N PRO A 80 -7.47 -11.89 -5.61
CA PRO A 80 -7.88 -13.27 -5.89
C PRO A 80 -7.44 -14.28 -4.82
N PHE A 81 -6.16 -14.23 -4.41
CA PHE A 81 -5.64 -15.15 -3.39
C PHE A 81 -6.32 -14.95 -2.03
N MET A 82 -6.59 -13.70 -1.65
CA MET A 82 -7.32 -13.37 -0.43
C MET A 82 -8.73 -13.95 -0.45
N TYR A 83 -9.47 -13.79 -1.55
CA TYR A 83 -10.83 -14.36 -1.69
C TYR A 83 -10.83 -15.89 -1.64
N LEU A 84 -9.89 -16.54 -2.35
CA LEU A 84 -9.74 -17.99 -2.29
C LEU A 84 -9.45 -18.46 -0.86
N TYR A 85 -8.55 -17.77 -0.17
CA TYR A 85 -8.23 -18.10 1.21
C TYR A 85 -9.43 -17.89 2.15
N TYR A 86 -10.15 -16.77 2.04
CA TYR A 86 -11.36 -16.55 2.83
C TYR A 86 -12.42 -17.61 2.60
N SER A 87 -12.64 -18.01 1.35
CA SER A 87 -13.60 -19.08 1.02
C SER A 87 -13.25 -20.40 1.71
N TRP A 88 -11.95 -20.71 1.81
CA TRP A 88 -11.45 -21.90 2.50
C TRP A 88 -11.56 -21.77 4.02
N VAL A 89 -11.21 -20.61 4.60
CA VAL A 89 -11.35 -20.35 6.04
C VAL A 89 -12.80 -20.47 6.49
N TRP A 90 -13.73 -19.86 5.77
CA TRP A 90 -15.15 -19.92 6.09
C TRP A 90 -15.74 -21.31 5.95
N LYS A 91 -15.33 -22.06 4.91
CA LYS A 91 -15.76 -23.45 4.74
C LYS A 91 -15.33 -24.37 5.89
N ASN A 92 -14.15 -24.13 6.45
CA ASN A 92 -13.59 -24.95 7.53
C ASN A 92 -13.85 -24.38 8.94
N GLY A 93 -14.47 -23.19 9.06
CA GLY A 93 -14.77 -22.57 10.35
C GLY A 93 -13.55 -22.28 11.22
N LEU A 94 -12.39 -22.00 10.61
CA LEU A 94 -11.13 -21.86 11.36
C LEU A 94 -11.17 -20.64 12.29
N THR A 95 -10.63 -20.82 13.50
CA THR A 95 -10.48 -19.71 14.43
C THR A 95 -9.37 -18.75 14.00
N PHE A 96 -9.38 -17.51 14.49
CA PHE A 96 -8.41 -16.48 14.13
C PHE A 96 -6.96 -16.97 14.22
N ARG A 97 -6.61 -17.68 15.30
CA ARG A 97 -5.25 -18.20 15.53
C ARG A 97 -4.84 -19.28 14.53
N GLU A 98 -5.75 -20.17 14.17
CA GLU A 98 -5.51 -21.25 13.19
C GLU A 98 -5.39 -20.71 11.77
N SER A 99 -5.99 -19.55 11.51
CA SER A 99 -5.88 -18.87 10.22
C SER A 99 -4.57 -18.07 10.05
N LEU A 100 -3.82 -17.77 11.12
CA LEU A 100 -2.60 -16.96 11.03
C LEU A 100 -1.51 -17.56 10.11
N PRO A 101 -1.20 -18.87 10.17
CA PRO A 101 -0.21 -19.47 9.28
C PRO A 101 -0.62 -19.36 7.81
N GLY A 102 -1.91 -19.55 7.52
CA GLY A 102 -2.44 -19.45 6.16
C GLY A 102 -2.42 -18.01 5.63
N VAL A 103 -2.75 -17.01 6.46
CA VAL A 103 -2.60 -15.59 6.11
C VAL A 103 -1.15 -15.25 5.80
N ALA A 104 -0.21 -15.70 6.64
CA ALA A 104 1.22 -15.48 6.42
C ALA A 104 1.69 -16.13 5.10
N ALA A 105 1.22 -17.34 4.80
CA ALA A 105 1.52 -18.03 3.55
C ALA A 105 0.98 -17.26 2.34
N VAL A 106 -0.29 -16.84 2.37
CA VAL A 106 -0.92 -16.05 1.28
C VAL A 106 -0.19 -14.72 1.07
N PHE A 107 0.21 -14.06 2.15
CA PHE A 107 0.98 -12.82 2.08
C PHE A 107 2.32 -13.02 1.38
N VAL A 108 3.10 -14.02 1.79
CA VAL A 108 4.41 -14.33 1.17
C VAL A 108 4.23 -14.73 -0.29
N VAL A 109 3.27 -15.61 -0.61
CA VAL A 109 3.00 -16.03 -1.99
C VAL A 109 2.60 -14.85 -2.86
N SER A 110 1.74 -13.95 -2.35
CA SER A 110 1.30 -12.76 -3.10
C SER A 110 2.47 -11.82 -3.42
N ILE A 111 3.39 -11.60 -2.48
CA ILE A 111 4.58 -10.76 -2.69
C ILE A 111 5.53 -11.41 -3.70
N LEU A 112 5.80 -12.71 -3.56
CA LEU A 112 6.70 -13.43 -4.47
C LEU A 112 6.15 -13.42 -5.90
N LEU A 113 4.86 -13.68 -6.06
CA LEU A 113 4.22 -13.69 -7.37
C LEU A 113 4.10 -12.29 -7.98
N ALA A 114 3.82 -11.27 -7.16
CA ALA A 114 3.86 -9.87 -7.60
C ALA A 114 5.25 -9.47 -8.09
N TYR A 115 6.31 -9.88 -7.38
CA TYR A 115 7.69 -9.64 -7.80
C TYR A 115 8.04 -10.37 -9.10
N LEU A 116 7.58 -11.62 -9.25
CA LEU A 116 7.76 -12.39 -10.48
C LEU A 116 7.08 -11.69 -11.67
N PHE A 117 5.82 -11.26 -11.53
CA PHE A 117 5.12 -10.53 -12.59
C PHE A 117 5.75 -9.17 -12.87
N LEU A 118 6.24 -8.47 -11.84
CA LEU A 118 6.98 -7.23 -12.01
C LEU A 118 8.19 -7.42 -12.94
N LYS A 119 8.99 -8.47 -12.68
CA LYS A 119 10.23 -8.74 -13.44
C LYS A 119 10.00 -9.34 -14.82
N VAL A 120 9.05 -10.26 -14.94
CA VAL A 120 8.85 -11.05 -16.17
C VAL A 120 7.91 -10.35 -17.16
N TYR A 121 6.95 -9.57 -16.68
CA TYR A 121 5.90 -8.99 -17.52
C TYR A 121 5.82 -7.47 -17.43
N ASP A 122 5.64 -6.91 -16.23
CA ASP A 122 5.35 -5.48 -16.05
C ASP A 122 6.53 -4.58 -16.51
N GLU A 123 7.75 -4.86 -16.07
CA GLU A 123 8.94 -4.13 -16.52
C GLU A 123 9.17 -4.20 -18.03
N PRO A 124 9.19 -5.37 -18.71
CA PRO A 124 9.44 -5.43 -20.15
C PRO A 124 8.32 -4.79 -20.96
N VAL A 125 7.05 -4.99 -20.57
CA VAL A 125 5.90 -4.37 -21.24
C VAL A 125 5.95 -2.85 -21.08
N ARG A 126 6.24 -2.34 -19.88
CA ARG A 126 6.37 -0.90 -19.62
C ARG A 126 7.49 -0.28 -20.45
N ARG A 127 8.65 -0.96 -20.55
CA ARG A 127 9.77 -0.51 -21.40
C ARG A 127 9.38 -0.49 -22.88
N TRP A 128 8.70 -1.54 -23.35
CA TRP A 128 8.23 -1.63 -24.75
C TRP A 128 7.23 -0.52 -25.09
N LEU A 129 6.22 -0.30 -24.25
CA LEU A 129 5.24 0.78 -24.44
C LEU A 129 5.90 2.17 -24.42
N THR A 130 6.83 2.40 -23.50
CA THR A 130 7.55 3.69 -23.40
C THR A 130 8.41 3.93 -24.63
N ALA A 131 9.09 2.90 -25.16
CA ALA A 131 9.88 3.00 -26.38
C ALA A 131 9.00 3.28 -27.62
N ARG A 132 7.79 2.72 -27.67
CA ARG A 132 6.87 2.86 -28.80
C ARG A 132 6.09 4.17 -28.81
N SER A 133 5.83 4.75 -27.64
CA SER A 133 5.06 5.99 -27.50
C SER A 133 5.83 7.26 -27.90
N GLY A 134 7.03 7.15 -28.49
CA GLY A 134 7.78 8.30 -29.04
C GLY A 134 8.23 9.34 -28.00
N ARG A 135 8.00 9.11 -26.71
CA ARG A 135 8.41 10.02 -25.64
C ARG A 135 9.90 9.82 -25.33
N LYS A 136 10.76 10.24 -26.26
CA LYS A 136 12.13 10.67 -25.94
C LYS A 136 12.01 11.87 -25.00
N ARG A 137 11.86 11.64 -23.70
CA ARG A 137 11.94 12.70 -22.70
C ARG A 137 13.11 12.39 -21.78
N GLN A 138 14.24 13.02 -22.14
CA GLN A 138 15.27 13.55 -21.26
C GLN A 138 15.13 13.09 -19.80
N VAL A 139 15.79 12.00 -19.44
CA VAL A 139 16.20 11.80 -18.04
C VAL A 139 17.53 12.52 -17.93
N GLY A 140 17.44 13.78 -17.49
CA GLY A 140 18.56 14.70 -17.32
C GLY A 140 19.52 14.25 -16.22
N ALA A 141 20.71 14.85 -16.36
CA ALA A 141 21.86 14.87 -15.46
C ALA A 141 21.53 15.04 -13.97
#